data_AF-A0A8B6EEF8-F1
#
_entry.id   AF-A0A8B6EEF8-F1
#
_cell.length_a   1.000
_cell.length_b   1.000
_cell.length_c   1.000
_cell.angle_alpha   90.00
_cell.angle_beta   90.00
_cell.angle_gamma   90.00
#
_symmetry.space_group_name_H-M   'P 1'
#
loop_
_entity.id
_entity.type
_entity.pdbx_description
1 polymer ?
#
loop_
_entity_poly.entity_id
_entity_poly.type
_entity_poly.pdbx_seq_one_letter_code
_entity_poly.pdbx_strand_id
1 'polypeptide(L)'
;MIGIIKTSPVPAKIKVTLPKATGETLVLPSCVNGGSAISKTFQILYRNEDVTINDLISFRLHTIIDSSKIEECLEKLELQLVLELWFSEEDAGPGSLQDKMESVTSRTLSLHFSPTKGIHHHVPVLFDYFHLCALDTTVHGTLIGLHQPAITLPRPPKSAWTKNGPGENSIEMVYFGSAAQYGDYSRNDTVRLHTAFNVHRKLCTVLLSAYESLQATFELYLKTMRNSIFKLEHMNCHRRLEIIMDSIQCFDNEEDLINKATTDVTQLCAENVNLWFQFVEVVALDRSVLHLLTQEHHTSRVQH
;
A
#
# COMPACT_ATOMS: atom_id res chain seq x y z
N MET A 1 -15.86 -11.75 -9.73
CA MET A 1 -15.61 -11.08 -8.43
C MET A 1 -15.16 -9.65 -8.71
N ILE A 2 -15.60 -8.70 -7.89
CA ILE A 2 -15.11 -7.31 -7.95
C ILE A 2 -14.43 -6.97 -6.62
N GLY A 3 -13.23 -6.40 -6.68
CA GLY A 3 -12.44 -5.96 -5.53
C GLY A 3 -12.27 -4.44 -5.50
N ILE A 4 -12.56 -3.83 -4.35
CA ILE A 4 -12.50 -2.38 -4.15
C ILE A 4 -11.79 -2.09 -2.83
N ILE A 5 -10.76 -1.25 -2.86
CA ILE A 5 -10.16 -0.68 -1.64
C ILE A 5 -10.87 0.63 -1.31
N LYS A 6 -11.27 0.79 -0.06
CA LYS A 6 -11.86 2.01 0.50
C LYS A 6 -11.08 2.43 1.73
N THR A 7 -11.08 3.72 2.02
CA THR A 7 -10.49 4.29 3.24
C THR A 7 -11.45 5.28 3.87
N SER A 8 -11.57 5.24 5.20
CA SER A 8 -12.28 6.22 6.02
C SER A 8 -11.43 6.50 7.27
N PRO A 9 -11.47 7.68 7.88
CA PRO A 9 -12.09 8.94 7.44
C PRO A 9 -11.18 9.79 6.53
N VAL A 10 -9.94 9.33 6.26
CA VAL A 10 -8.94 10.14 5.56
C VAL A 10 -9.12 10.03 4.04
N PRO A 11 -9.16 11.16 3.30
CA PRO A 11 -9.23 11.12 1.85
C PRO A 11 -7.96 10.49 1.28
N ALA A 12 -8.13 9.56 0.35
CA ALA A 12 -7.03 8.91 -0.34
C ALA A 12 -7.32 8.77 -1.83
N LYS A 13 -6.26 8.90 -2.63
CA LYS A 13 -6.27 8.60 -4.06
C LYS A 13 -5.77 7.18 -4.25
N ILE A 14 -6.65 6.30 -4.75
CA ILE A 14 -6.35 4.90 -5.01
C ILE A 14 -6.18 4.72 -6.52
N LYS A 15 -5.07 4.12 -6.94
CA LYS A 15 -4.87 3.63 -8.31
C LYS A 15 -4.94 2.13 -8.30
N VAL A 16 -5.64 1.55 -9.27
CA VAL A 16 -5.80 0.10 -9.40
C VAL A 16 -5.16 -0.33 -10.71
N THR A 17 -4.35 -1.37 -10.64
CA THR A 17 -3.69 -1.98 -11.80
C THR A 17 -3.81 -3.48 -11.72
N LEU A 18 -4.00 -4.12 -12.87
CA LEU A 18 -4.19 -5.56 -12.99
C LEU A 18 -3.36 -6.02 -14.20
N PRO A 19 -2.41 -6.96 -14.04
CA PRO A 19 -1.65 -7.53 -15.15
C PRO A 19 -2.60 -8.26 -16.11
N LYS A 20 -2.39 -8.14 -17.42
CA LYS A 20 -3.27 -8.79 -18.40
C LYS A 20 -3.39 -10.29 -18.13
N ALA A 21 -4.62 -10.78 -18.03
CA ALA A 21 -4.89 -12.21 -17.92
C ALA A 21 -4.26 -12.97 -19.10
N THR A 22 -3.58 -14.07 -18.78
CA THR A 22 -3.08 -15.04 -19.76
C THR A 22 -3.79 -16.38 -19.50
N GLY A 23 -4.71 -16.76 -20.38
CA GLY A 23 -5.46 -18.01 -20.25
C GLY A 23 -6.45 -18.22 -21.41
N GLU A 24 -6.56 -19.46 -21.88
CA GLU A 24 -7.31 -19.82 -23.11
C GLU A 24 -8.82 -20.09 -22.87
N THR A 25 -9.27 -20.22 -21.61
CA THR A 25 -10.66 -20.58 -21.25
C THR A 25 -11.29 -19.55 -20.31
N LEU A 26 -11.54 -18.34 -20.81
CA LEU A 26 -12.20 -17.27 -20.06
C LEU A 26 -13.43 -16.77 -20.83
N VAL A 27 -14.51 -16.46 -20.12
CA VAL A 27 -15.68 -15.82 -20.74
C VAL A 27 -15.40 -14.33 -20.94
N LEU A 28 -14.85 -13.67 -19.91
CA LEU A 28 -14.29 -12.32 -19.96
C LEU A 28 -12.95 -12.26 -19.19
N PRO A 29 -11.96 -11.50 -19.68
CA PRO A 29 -10.70 -11.29 -18.96
C PRO A 29 -10.89 -10.36 -17.75
N SER A 30 -9.96 -10.43 -16.80
CA SER A 30 -9.91 -9.46 -15.70
C SER A 30 -9.60 -8.05 -16.21
N CYS A 31 -10.19 -7.04 -15.59
CA CYS A 31 -10.08 -5.65 -16.01
C CYS A 31 -10.21 -4.66 -14.85
N VAL A 32 -9.95 -3.38 -15.11
CA VAL A 32 -10.18 -2.28 -14.15
C VAL A 32 -11.29 -1.39 -14.69
N ASN A 33 -12.34 -1.18 -13.90
CA ASN A 33 -13.45 -0.30 -14.26
C ASN A 33 -13.80 0.63 -13.10
N GLY A 34 -13.80 1.95 -13.35
CA GLY A 34 -14.21 2.94 -12.34
C GLY A 34 -13.42 2.90 -11.02
N GLY A 35 -12.16 2.46 -11.03
CA GLY A 35 -11.35 2.28 -9.82
C GLY A 35 -11.61 0.98 -9.05
N SER A 36 -12.44 0.09 -9.60
CA SER A 36 -12.66 -1.26 -9.10
C SER A 36 -11.91 -2.27 -9.96
N ALA A 37 -11.35 -3.30 -9.34
CA ALA A 37 -10.76 -4.42 -10.05
C ALA A 37 -11.82 -5.49 -10.27
N ILE A 38 -11.95 -5.98 -11.50
CA ILE A 38 -12.87 -7.04 -11.87
C ILE A 38 -12.02 -8.26 -12.22
N SER A 39 -12.24 -9.36 -11.50
CA SER A 39 -11.59 -10.64 -11.79
C SER A 39 -12.06 -11.18 -13.13
N LYS A 40 -11.34 -12.17 -13.67
CA LYS A 40 -11.79 -12.92 -14.83
C LYS A 40 -13.13 -13.60 -14.51
N THR A 41 -13.95 -13.79 -15.54
CA THR A 41 -15.23 -14.50 -15.42
C THR A 41 -15.11 -15.91 -15.99
N PHE A 42 -15.85 -16.82 -15.38
CA PHE A 42 -15.87 -18.23 -15.74
C PHE A 42 -17.29 -18.77 -15.62
N GLN A 43 -17.59 -19.81 -16.39
CA GLN A 43 -18.85 -20.53 -16.26
C GLN A 43 -18.82 -21.40 -15.01
N ILE A 44 -19.88 -21.32 -14.20
CA ILE A 44 -20.05 -22.17 -13.03
C ILE A 44 -20.52 -23.54 -13.52
N LEU A 45 -19.72 -24.59 -13.27
CA LEU A 45 -20.03 -25.96 -13.65
C LEU A 45 -20.26 -26.80 -12.39
N TYR A 46 -21.38 -27.52 -12.30
CA TYR A 46 -21.73 -28.33 -11.12
C TYR A 46 -20.68 -29.38 -10.73
N ARG A 47 -19.83 -29.82 -11.66
CA ARG A 47 -18.78 -30.82 -11.40
C ARG A 47 -17.49 -30.21 -10.83
N ASN A 48 -17.38 -28.88 -10.86
CA ASN A 48 -16.18 -28.16 -10.47
C ASN A 48 -16.47 -27.41 -9.17
N GLU A 49 -16.07 -28.00 -8.05
CA GLU A 49 -16.24 -27.39 -6.73
C GLU A 49 -15.24 -26.25 -6.50
N ASP A 50 -14.08 -26.29 -7.16
CA ASP A 50 -13.02 -25.28 -7.06
C ASP A 50 -12.65 -24.69 -8.43
N VAL A 51 -12.42 -23.38 -8.46
CA VAL A 51 -11.95 -22.67 -9.66
C VAL A 51 -10.76 -21.77 -9.32
N THR A 52 -9.66 -21.96 -10.05
CA THR A 52 -8.45 -21.15 -9.88
C THR A 52 -8.62 -19.78 -10.55
N ILE A 53 -8.71 -18.72 -9.74
CA ILE A 53 -8.78 -17.33 -10.22
C ILE A 53 -7.39 -16.80 -10.58
N ASN A 54 -6.43 -16.81 -9.64
CA ASN A 54 -5.05 -16.34 -9.84
C ASN A 54 -4.93 -14.94 -10.47
N ASP A 55 -5.89 -14.04 -10.20
CA ASP A 55 -5.78 -12.64 -10.60
C ASP A 55 -4.96 -11.87 -9.56
N LEU A 56 -3.87 -11.24 -10.00
CA LEU A 56 -3.06 -10.37 -9.15
C LEU A 56 -3.57 -8.93 -9.29
N ILE A 57 -4.05 -8.34 -8.19
CA ILE A 57 -4.60 -6.99 -8.19
C ILE A 57 -3.69 -6.09 -7.37
N SER A 58 -3.20 -5.01 -7.98
CA SER A 58 -2.32 -4.04 -7.33
C SER A 58 -3.06 -2.74 -7.07
N PHE A 59 -3.22 -2.41 -5.79
CA PHE A 59 -3.78 -1.14 -5.31
C PHE A 59 -2.64 -0.24 -4.82
N ARG A 60 -2.52 0.96 -5.38
CA ARG A 60 -1.59 1.99 -4.93
C ARG A 60 -2.36 3.12 -4.26
N LEU A 61 -2.25 3.18 -2.94
CA LEU A 61 -2.89 4.18 -2.09
C LEU A 61 -1.98 5.40 -1.91
N HIS A 62 -2.53 6.61 -2.11
CA HIS A 62 -1.89 7.88 -1.76
C HIS A 62 -2.79 8.64 -0.80
N THR A 63 -2.29 8.98 0.38
CA THR A 63 -3.02 9.79 1.37
C THR A 63 -2.10 10.86 1.95
N ILE A 64 -2.69 11.96 2.45
CA ILE A 64 -1.94 13.00 3.14
C ILE A 64 -1.84 12.63 4.61
N ILE A 65 -0.64 12.77 5.15
CA ILE A 65 -0.33 12.50 6.56
C ILE A 65 0.43 13.68 7.15
N ASP A 66 0.33 13.84 8.47
CA ASP A 66 1.15 14.77 9.23
C ASP A 66 2.56 14.19 9.38
N SER A 67 3.57 14.93 8.91
CA SER A 67 4.98 14.55 9.00
C SER A 67 5.50 14.28 10.42
N SER A 68 4.85 14.86 11.44
CA SER A 68 5.20 14.65 12.85
C SER A 68 4.60 13.36 13.42
N LYS A 69 3.57 12.80 12.77
CA LYS A 69 2.74 11.68 13.23
C LYS A 69 2.55 10.62 12.14
N ILE A 70 3.58 10.37 11.34
CA ILE A 70 3.53 9.48 10.17
C ILE A 70 2.96 8.10 10.53
N GLU A 71 3.52 7.46 11.57
CA GLU A 71 3.11 6.12 11.96
C GLU A 71 1.66 6.09 12.46
N GLU A 72 1.32 7.00 13.38
CA GLU A 72 -0.03 7.14 13.94
C GLU A 72 -1.07 7.40 12.84
N CYS A 73 -0.78 8.28 11.88
CA CYS A 73 -1.68 8.59 10.77
C CYS A 73 -1.91 7.37 9.88
N LEU A 74 -0.87 6.58 9.59
CA LEU A 74 -0.96 5.42 8.71
C LEU A 74 -1.63 4.22 9.40
N GLU A 75 -1.40 4.01 10.70
CA GLU A 75 -2.05 2.95 11.48
C GLU A 75 -3.53 3.20 11.72
N LYS A 76 -3.94 4.47 11.78
CA LYS A 76 -5.35 4.89 11.89
C LYS A 76 -6.09 4.89 10.56
N LEU A 77 -5.45 4.51 9.46
CA LEU A 77 -6.17 4.31 8.20
C LEU A 77 -7.07 3.09 8.34
N GLU A 78 -8.38 3.30 8.34
CA GLU A 78 -9.36 2.21 8.28
C GLU A 78 -9.44 1.69 6.84
N LEU A 79 -8.40 0.95 6.43
CA LEU A 79 -8.35 0.34 5.11
C LEU A 79 -9.37 -0.79 5.05
N GLN A 80 -10.25 -0.75 4.06
CA GLN A 80 -11.25 -1.78 3.83
C GLN A 80 -11.11 -2.36 2.42
N LEU A 81 -11.05 -3.68 2.32
CA LEU A 81 -11.19 -4.40 1.06
C LEU A 81 -12.61 -4.92 0.95
N VAL A 82 -13.39 -4.35 0.04
CA VAL A 82 -14.72 -4.81 -0.31
C VAL A 82 -14.60 -5.79 -1.48
N LEU A 83 -15.09 -7.00 -1.27
CA LEU A 83 -15.17 -8.07 -2.25
C LEU A 83 -16.64 -8.31 -2.57
N GLU A 84 -16.98 -8.27 -3.85
CA GLU A 84 -18.33 -8.49 -4.34
C GLU A 84 -18.38 -9.72 -5.24
N LEU A 85 -19.38 -10.56 -5.01
CA LEU A 85 -19.72 -11.68 -5.87
C LEU A 85 -20.78 -11.23 -6.86
N TRP A 86 -20.52 -11.46 -8.14
CA TRP A 86 -21.40 -11.09 -9.24
C TRP A 86 -21.73 -12.33 -10.07
N PHE A 87 -22.96 -12.42 -10.55
CA PHE A 87 -23.49 -13.58 -11.26
C PHE A 87 -24.46 -13.16 -12.38
N SER A 88 -24.61 -14.01 -13.39
CA SER A 88 -25.63 -13.89 -14.42
C SER A 88 -26.12 -15.28 -14.80
N GLU A 89 -27.43 -15.46 -14.95
CA GLU A 89 -28.05 -16.74 -15.34
C GLU A 89 -27.94 -17.01 -16.84
N GLU A 90 -27.71 -15.97 -17.65
CA GLU A 90 -27.72 -16.12 -19.11
C GLU A 90 -26.39 -16.61 -19.66
N ASP A 91 -26.45 -17.61 -20.54
CA ASP A 91 -25.40 -17.96 -21.51
C ASP A 91 -25.31 -16.87 -22.60
N ALA A 92 -25.10 -15.63 -22.19
CA ALA A 92 -24.88 -14.52 -23.09
C ALA A 92 -23.44 -14.57 -23.61
N GLY A 93 -23.27 -14.44 -24.93
CA GLY A 93 -21.94 -14.29 -25.52
C GLY A 93 -21.17 -13.10 -24.91
N PRO A 94 -19.84 -13.02 -25.12
CA PRO A 94 -18.97 -12.06 -24.41
C PRO A 94 -19.40 -10.59 -24.50
N GLY A 95 -20.14 -10.21 -25.56
CA GLY A 95 -20.51 -8.82 -25.85
C GLY A 95 -21.63 -8.22 -24.98
N SER A 96 -22.47 -9.02 -24.31
CA SER A 96 -23.58 -8.52 -23.48
C SER A 96 -23.56 -9.03 -22.03
N LEU A 97 -22.64 -9.92 -21.69
CA LEU A 97 -22.57 -10.53 -20.36
C LEU A 97 -22.30 -9.50 -19.26
N GLN A 98 -21.48 -8.49 -19.54
CA GLN A 98 -21.12 -7.48 -18.53
C GLN A 98 -22.32 -6.63 -18.07
N ASP A 99 -23.27 -6.37 -18.97
CA ASP A 99 -24.48 -5.59 -18.67
C ASP A 99 -25.55 -6.42 -17.92
N LYS A 100 -25.43 -7.75 -17.95
CA LYS A 100 -26.37 -8.70 -17.33
C LYS A 100 -25.88 -9.30 -16.03
N MET A 101 -24.65 -8.98 -15.64
CA MET A 101 -24.11 -9.40 -14.35
C MET A 101 -24.73 -8.55 -13.26
N GLU A 102 -25.16 -9.19 -12.18
CA GLU A 102 -25.74 -8.53 -11.02
C GLU A 102 -24.92 -8.85 -9.77
N SER A 103 -24.82 -7.87 -8.87
CA SER A 103 -24.17 -8.06 -7.58
C SER A 103 -25.07 -8.92 -6.70
N VAL A 104 -24.55 -10.08 -6.30
CA VAL A 104 -25.26 -11.07 -5.51
C VAL A 104 -25.08 -10.80 -4.03
N THR A 105 -23.83 -10.59 -3.62
CA THR A 105 -23.45 -10.48 -2.21
C THR A 105 -22.08 -9.82 -2.09
N SER A 106 -21.79 -9.25 -0.92
CA SER A 106 -20.54 -8.54 -0.67
C SER A 106 -20.00 -8.81 0.73
N ARG A 107 -18.67 -8.78 0.85
CA ARG A 107 -17.94 -8.89 2.10
C ARG A 107 -16.92 -7.78 2.20
N THR A 108 -16.85 -7.17 3.38
CA THR A 108 -15.87 -6.13 3.69
C THR A 108 -14.86 -6.69 4.68
N LEU A 109 -13.59 -6.67 4.31
CA LEU A 109 -12.46 -7.02 5.16
C LEU A 109 -11.81 -5.75 5.69
N SER A 110 -11.64 -5.65 7.01
CA SER A 110 -10.81 -4.61 7.63
C SER A 110 -9.35 -5.01 7.52
N LEU A 111 -8.53 -4.18 6.88
CA LEU A 111 -7.11 -4.41 6.69
C LEU A 111 -6.31 -3.59 7.69
N HIS A 112 -5.65 -4.26 8.63
CA HIS A 112 -4.78 -3.62 9.62
C HIS A 112 -3.38 -3.44 9.04
N PHE A 113 -3.11 -2.25 8.52
CA PHE A 113 -1.81 -1.91 7.93
C PHE A 113 -0.87 -1.31 8.97
N SER A 114 0.36 -1.84 9.05
CA SER A 114 1.44 -1.23 9.82
C SER A 114 2.43 -0.55 8.86
N PRO A 115 2.83 0.72 9.10
CA PRO A 115 3.74 1.44 8.23
C PRO A 115 5.16 0.85 8.24
N THR A 116 5.58 0.24 9.35
CA THR A 116 6.92 -0.32 9.50
C THR A 116 6.95 -1.83 9.24
N LYS A 117 5.82 -2.55 9.35
CA LYS A 117 5.75 -4.01 9.13
C LYS A 117 5.01 -4.43 7.86
N GLY A 118 4.21 -3.54 7.28
CA GLY A 118 3.29 -3.88 6.20
C GLY A 118 2.10 -4.72 6.67
N ILE A 119 1.49 -5.44 5.74
CA ILE A 119 0.43 -6.43 5.93
C ILE A 119 0.70 -7.61 4.99
N HIS A 120 0.75 -8.82 5.52
CA HIS A 120 0.96 -10.04 4.73
C HIS A 120 0.09 -11.14 5.35
N HIS A 121 -1.10 -11.36 4.78
CA HIS A 121 -2.09 -12.24 5.39
C HIS A 121 -2.92 -12.97 4.36
N HIS A 122 -3.34 -14.18 4.71
CA HIS A 122 -4.28 -14.97 3.93
C HIS A 122 -5.58 -15.14 4.71
N VAL A 123 -6.71 -14.97 4.03
CA VAL A 123 -8.05 -15.10 4.60
C VAL A 123 -9.00 -15.74 3.59
N PRO A 124 -9.63 -16.88 3.91
CA PRO A 124 -10.75 -17.42 3.14
C PRO A 124 -12.00 -16.60 3.43
N VAL A 125 -12.56 -15.98 2.41
CA VAL A 125 -13.71 -15.08 2.50
C VAL A 125 -14.98 -15.85 2.14
N LEU A 126 -15.74 -16.27 3.13
CA LEU A 126 -17.05 -16.89 2.93
C LEU A 126 -18.11 -15.80 2.68
N PHE A 127 -18.75 -15.83 1.51
CA PHE A 127 -19.72 -14.82 1.12
C PHE A 127 -21.02 -14.91 1.91
N ASP A 128 -21.78 -16.00 1.82
CA ASP A 128 -22.96 -16.21 2.68
C ASP A 128 -23.41 -17.68 2.63
N TYR A 129 -24.40 -18.00 3.47
CA TYR A 129 -24.98 -19.34 3.56
C TYR A 129 -25.88 -19.72 2.39
N PHE A 130 -26.29 -18.75 1.56
CA PHE A 130 -27.17 -19.02 0.42
C PHE A 130 -26.35 -19.45 -0.81
N HIS A 131 -25.25 -18.76 -1.08
CA HIS A 131 -24.40 -19.00 -2.24
C HIS A 131 -23.25 -19.97 -1.94
N LEU A 132 -22.98 -20.25 -0.66
CA LEU A 132 -21.96 -21.21 -0.18
C LEU A 132 -20.59 -21.07 -0.89
N CYS A 133 -20.27 -19.84 -1.29
CA CYS A 133 -19.07 -19.51 -2.04
C CYS A 133 -18.00 -18.95 -1.09
N ALA A 134 -16.79 -19.51 -1.17
CA ALA A 134 -15.62 -19.03 -0.47
C ALA A 134 -14.56 -18.54 -1.46
N LEU A 135 -13.90 -17.43 -1.14
CA LEU A 135 -12.80 -16.88 -1.93
C LEU A 135 -11.53 -16.85 -1.09
N ASP A 136 -10.55 -17.66 -1.47
CA ASP A 136 -9.21 -17.61 -0.92
C ASP A 136 -8.53 -16.30 -1.32
N THR A 137 -8.30 -15.43 -0.35
CA THR A 137 -7.76 -14.09 -0.56
C THR A 137 -6.45 -13.93 0.19
N THR A 138 -5.39 -13.57 -0.52
CA THR A 138 -4.11 -13.19 0.09
C THR A 138 -3.86 -11.72 -0.14
N VAL A 139 -3.55 -10.98 0.92
CA VAL A 139 -3.25 -9.55 0.90
C VAL A 139 -1.81 -9.33 1.30
N HIS A 140 -1.06 -8.65 0.43
CA HIS A 140 0.25 -8.10 0.72
C HIS A 140 0.24 -6.58 0.55
N GLY A 141 0.90 -5.86 1.45
CA GLY A 141 1.03 -4.42 1.37
C GLY A 141 2.17 -3.89 2.23
N THR A 142 2.83 -2.84 1.76
CA THR A 142 3.96 -2.20 2.45
C THR A 142 4.00 -0.70 2.14
N LEU A 143 4.65 0.08 3.01
CA LEU A 143 4.90 1.50 2.74
C LEU A 143 6.05 1.63 1.74
N ILE A 144 5.74 2.05 0.51
CA ILE A 144 6.74 2.16 -0.57
C ILE A 144 7.36 3.55 -0.70
N GLY A 145 6.80 4.56 -0.05
CA GLY A 145 7.35 5.91 -0.17
C GLY A 145 6.57 7.00 0.53
N LEU A 146 7.27 8.10 0.78
CA LEU A 146 6.76 9.36 1.31
C LEU A 146 7.11 10.45 0.31
N HIS A 147 6.10 11.17 -0.17
CA HIS A 147 6.27 12.20 -1.19
C HIS A 147 5.67 13.51 -0.71
N GLN A 148 6.24 14.63 -1.19
CA GLN A 148 5.54 15.90 -1.07
C GLN A 148 4.18 15.81 -1.78
N PRO A 149 3.11 16.38 -1.19
CA PRO A 149 1.79 16.33 -1.78
C PRO A 149 1.74 17.21 -3.04
N ALA A 150 2.08 16.64 -4.19
CA ALA A 150 1.80 17.22 -5.51
C ALA A 150 0.31 17.09 -5.91
N ILE A 151 -0.51 16.51 -5.04
CA ILE A 151 -1.94 16.27 -5.27
C ILE A 151 -2.71 17.47 -4.70
N THR A 152 -3.25 18.31 -5.57
CA THR A 152 -4.38 19.17 -5.23
C THR A 152 -5.58 18.28 -4.91
N LEU A 153 -5.76 17.93 -3.63
CA LEU A 153 -7.00 17.30 -3.18
C LEU A 153 -8.17 18.29 -3.34
N PRO A 154 -9.39 17.81 -3.63
CA PRO A 154 -10.57 18.67 -3.68
C PRO A 154 -10.70 19.39 -2.33
N ARG A 155 -10.62 20.72 -2.36
CA ARG A 155 -10.79 21.53 -1.16
C ARG A 155 -12.21 21.32 -0.60
N PRO A 156 -12.39 21.16 0.72
CA PRO A 156 -13.73 21.21 1.32
C PRO A 156 -14.40 22.57 1.00
N PRO A 157 -15.74 22.61 0.86
CA PRO A 157 -16.46 23.79 0.44
C PRO A 157 -16.24 24.94 1.45
N LYS A 158 -16.02 26.13 0.88
CA LYS A 158 -15.57 27.35 1.56
C LYS A 158 -16.50 27.75 2.71
N SER A 159 -16.00 27.65 3.94
CA SER A 159 -16.33 28.61 5.00
C SER A 159 -15.20 28.69 6.01
N ALA A 160 -14.90 29.92 6.42
CA ALA A 160 -14.02 30.34 7.52
C ALA A 160 -12.51 30.49 7.22
N TRP A 161 -12.16 31.76 6.90
CA TRP A 161 -10.97 32.47 7.39
C TRP A 161 -9.57 31.90 7.06
N THR A 162 -8.99 32.32 5.94
CA THR A 162 -7.68 33.02 5.81
C THR A 162 -7.23 33.06 4.34
N LYS A 163 -6.70 34.21 3.92
CA LYS A 163 -6.02 34.38 2.63
C LYS A 163 -4.58 33.86 2.79
N ASN A 164 -4.26 32.64 2.34
CA ASN A 164 -2.88 32.20 2.23
C ASN A 164 -2.57 31.74 0.79
N GLY A 165 -1.45 32.23 0.26
CA GLY A 165 -0.97 32.02 -1.12
C GLY A 165 -0.36 30.63 -1.35
N PRO A 166 0.37 30.44 -2.47
CA PRO A 166 1.01 29.18 -2.81
C PRO A 166 2.23 28.96 -1.90
N GLY A 167 2.03 28.29 -0.76
CA GLY A 167 3.12 28.02 0.20
C GLY A 167 2.82 27.02 1.32
N GLU A 168 1.58 26.56 1.49
CA GLU A 168 1.20 25.74 2.66
C GLU A 168 1.65 24.26 2.61
N ASN A 169 2.17 23.78 1.47
CA ASN A 169 2.49 22.35 1.25
C ASN A 169 3.95 22.10 0.77
N SER A 170 4.90 22.98 1.09
CA SER A 170 6.31 22.83 0.68
C SER A 170 7.09 21.84 1.55
N ILE A 171 8.23 21.29 1.05
CA ILE A 171 9.20 20.57 1.90
C ILE A 171 9.60 21.42 3.09
N GLU A 172 9.82 22.70 2.84
CA GLU A 172 10.35 23.64 3.82
C GLU A 172 9.43 23.71 5.04
N MET A 173 8.11 23.70 4.84
CA MET A 173 7.12 23.62 5.92
C MET A 173 7.19 22.31 6.70
N VAL A 174 7.51 21.18 6.04
CA VAL A 174 7.68 19.88 6.70
C VAL A 174 8.91 19.88 7.60
N TYR A 175 10.02 20.45 7.14
CA TYR A 175 11.30 20.43 7.88
C TYR A 175 11.40 21.55 8.92
N PHE A 176 10.84 22.73 8.63
CA PHE A 176 11.04 23.94 9.44
C PHE A 176 9.74 24.51 10.06
N GLY A 177 8.57 23.97 9.73
CA GLY A 177 7.28 24.46 10.23
C GLY A 177 6.80 25.76 9.58
N SER A 178 5.67 26.28 10.07
CA SER A 178 5.10 27.53 9.56
C SER A 178 5.81 28.76 10.13
N ALA A 179 6.20 29.71 9.27
CA ALA A 179 6.76 31.00 9.69
C ALA A 179 5.84 31.78 10.65
N ALA A 180 4.51 31.52 10.63
CA ALA A 180 3.55 32.13 11.55
C ALA A 180 3.56 31.52 12.96
N GLN A 181 4.15 30.33 13.15
CA GLN A 181 4.27 29.70 14.48
C GLN A 181 5.46 30.25 15.28
N TYR A 182 6.42 30.87 14.61
CA TYR A 182 7.56 31.51 15.23
C TYR A 182 7.35 33.03 15.23
N GLY A 183 6.85 33.56 16.34
CA GLY A 183 6.91 35.00 16.59
C GLY A 183 8.38 35.50 16.52
N ASP A 184 8.53 36.82 16.36
CA ASP A 184 9.77 37.59 16.11
C ASP A 184 11.00 37.26 17.01
N TYR A 185 10.82 36.45 18.05
CA TYR A 185 11.83 36.05 19.03
C TYR A 185 12.44 34.64 18.84
N SER A 186 12.02 33.85 17.83
CA SER A 186 12.52 32.48 17.63
C SER A 186 13.27 32.27 16.30
N ARG A 187 14.08 33.25 15.93
CA ARG A 187 14.98 33.19 14.78
C ARG A 187 16.37 32.70 15.22
N ASN A 188 16.41 31.54 15.88
CA ASN A 188 17.68 30.87 16.19
C ASN A 188 17.88 29.74 15.18
N ASP A 189 18.66 30.01 14.14
CA ASP A 189 18.87 29.11 13.00
C ASP A 189 19.35 27.72 13.44
N THR A 190 20.10 27.65 14.54
CA THR A 190 20.55 26.37 15.15
C THR A 190 19.40 25.48 15.60
N VAL A 191 18.34 26.04 16.19
CA VAL A 191 17.17 25.28 16.68
C VAL A 191 16.32 24.81 15.49
N ARG A 192 16.20 25.64 14.45
CA ARG A 192 15.49 25.29 13.21
C ARG A 192 16.19 24.15 12.47
N LEU A 193 17.51 24.23 12.28
CA LEU A 193 18.31 23.16 11.68
C LEU A 193 18.23 21.86 12.49
N HIS A 194 18.32 21.93 13.83
CA HIS A 194 18.17 20.75 14.67
C HIS A 194 16.78 20.09 14.54
N THR A 195 15.73 20.91 14.43
CA THR A 195 14.37 20.41 14.20
C THR A 195 14.27 19.71 12.84
N ALA A 196 14.84 20.31 11.80
CA ALA A 196 14.90 19.73 10.46
C ALA A 196 15.65 18.38 10.43
N PHE A 197 16.76 18.25 11.16
CA PHE A 197 17.48 16.97 11.30
C PHE A 197 16.62 15.89 11.97
N ASN A 198 15.86 16.26 13.01
CA ASN A 198 14.97 15.31 13.69
C ASN A 198 13.81 14.86 12.80
N VAL A 199 13.23 15.77 12.02
CA VAL A 199 12.21 15.43 11.01
C VAL A 199 12.81 14.50 9.96
N HIS A 200 14.00 14.84 9.43
CA HIS A 200 14.69 14.01 8.46
C HIS A 200 14.94 12.59 8.95
N ARG A 201 15.46 12.48 10.19
CA ARG A 201 15.73 11.19 10.84
C ARG A 201 14.48 10.35 10.94
N LYS A 202 13.35 10.94 11.35
CA LYS A 202 12.05 10.25 11.45
C LYS A 202 11.59 9.72 10.09
N LEU A 203 11.61 10.56 9.06
CA LEU A 203 11.23 10.18 7.69
C LEU A 203 12.06 8.99 7.19
N CYS A 204 13.38 9.07 7.32
CA CYS A 204 14.29 8.02 6.88
C CYS A 204 14.13 6.74 7.71
N THR A 205 13.92 6.86 9.02
CA THR A 205 13.71 5.71 9.92
C THR A 205 12.47 4.92 9.50
N VAL A 206 11.34 5.59 9.23
CA VAL A 206 10.10 4.91 8.82
C VAL A 206 10.29 4.18 7.48
N LEU A 207 10.90 4.83 6.48
CA LEU A 207 11.16 4.22 5.17
C LEU A 207 12.13 3.03 5.25
N LEU A 208 13.18 3.13 6.07
CA LEU A 208 14.14 2.05 6.26
C LEU A 208 13.56 0.90 7.09
N SER A 209 12.67 1.18 8.04
CA SER A 209 11.96 0.15 8.81
C SER A 209 10.99 -0.64 7.93
N ALA A 210 10.25 0.05 7.05
CA ALA A 210 9.39 -0.60 6.06
C ALA A 210 10.20 -1.53 5.13
N TYR A 211 11.36 -1.04 4.65
CA TYR A 211 12.28 -1.84 3.84
C TYR A 211 12.78 -3.07 4.60
N GLU A 212 13.26 -2.89 5.84
CA GLU A 212 13.83 -3.97 6.65
C GLU A 212 12.81 -5.08 6.91
N SER A 213 11.57 -4.71 7.28
CA SER A 213 10.49 -5.68 7.50
C SER A 213 10.09 -6.40 6.23
N LEU A 214 10.01 -5.71 5.09
CA LEU A 214 9.74 -6.33 3.81
C LEU A 214 10.87 -7.29 3.41
N GLN A 215 12.13 -6.91 3.61
CA GLN A 215 13.30 -7.74 3.33
C GLN A 215 13.26 -9.02 4.18
N ALA A 216 12.98 -8.90 5.48
CA ALA A 216 12.86 -10.05 6.39
C ALA A 216 11.71 -10.99 5.99
N THR A 217 10.55 -10.42 5.63
CA THR A 217 9.39 -11.19 5.17
C THR A 217 9.70 -11.89 3.84
N PHE A 218 10.36 -11.19 2.92
CA PHE A 218 10.78 -11.77 1.64
C PHE A 218 11.75 -12.93 1.84
N GLU A 219 12.74 -12.76 2.72
CA GLU A 219 13.69 -13.81 3.07
C GLU A 219 13.00 -15.06 3.66
N LEU A 220 12.02 -14.86 4.55
CA LEU A 220 11.22 -15.96 5.13
C LEU A 220 10.49 -16.74 4.03
N TYR A 221 9.86 -16.04 3.09
CA TYR A 221 9.13 -16.67 2.00
C TYR A 221 10.07 -17.38 1.02
N LEU A 222 11.21 -16.79 0.69
CA LEU A 222 12.23 -17.42 -0.15
C LEU A 222 12.74 -18.73 0.47
N LYS A 223 12.92 -18.79 1.79
CA LYS A 223 13.30 -20.03 2.51
C LYS A 223 12.23 -21.12 2.43
N THR A 224 10.97 -20.74 2.26
CA THR A 224 9.83 -21.66 2.15
C THR A 224 9.65 -22.20 0.74
N MET A 225 10.08 -21.43 -0.27
CA MET A 225 10.02 -21.82 -1.68
C MET A 225 11.07 -22.89 -2.01
N ARG A 226 10.62 -24.10 -2.36
CA ARG A 226 11.52 -25.25 -2.60
C ARG A 226 12.50 -25.07 -3.77
N ASN A 227 12.24 -24.17 -4.72
CA ASN A 227 12.99 -24.02 -5.97
C ASN A 227 13.39 -22.57 -6.29
N SER A 228 13.37 -21.64 -5.32
CA SER A 228 13.70 -20.26 -5.64
C SER A 228 15.20 -20.10 -5.93
N ILE A 229 15.52 -19.68 -7.16
CA ILE A 229 16.88 -19.28 -7.56
C ILE A 229 17.15 -17.79 -7.30
N PHE A 230 16.14 -17.06 -6.82
CA PHE A 230 16.24 -15.63 -6.57
C PHE A 230 17.19 -15.37 -5.39
N LYS A 231 18.14 -14.45 -5.59
CA LYS A 231 19.07 -14.00 -4.54
C LYS A 231 18.69 -12.60 -4.11
N LEU A 232 18.21 -12.49 -2.89
CA LEU A 232 17.87 -11.21 -2.29
C LEU A 232 19.16 -10.46 -1.91
N GLU A 233 19.29 -9.24 -2.40
CA GLU A 233 20.33 -8.32 -1.93
C GLU A 233 19.94 -7.77 -0.56
N HIS A 234 20.88 -7.82 0.39
CA HIS A 234 20.64 -7.37 1.75
C HIS A 234 21.17 -5.96 1.98
N MET A 235 20.28 -5.05 2.41
CA MET A 235 20.66 -3.75 2.94
C MET A 235 20.71 -3.79 4.47
N ASN A 236 21.80 -3.26 5.04
CA ASN A 236 21.84 -2.97 6.48
C ASN A 236 21.21 -1.60 6.72
N CYS A 237 19.92 -1.60 7.09
CA CYS A 237 19.13 -0.39 7.28
C CYS A 237 19.67 0.53 8.39
N HIS A 238 20.24 -0.04 9.46
CA HIS A 238 20.85 0.74 10.55
C HIS A 238 22.05 1.55 10.06
N ARG A 239 22.99 0.88 9.39
CA ARG A 239 24.17 1.52 8.80
C ARG A 239 23.78 2.52 7.72
N ARG A 240 22.73 2.23 6.94
CA ARG A 240 22.20 3.15 5.93
C ARG A 240 21.70 4.44 6.56
N LEU A 241 20.98 4.35 7.69
CA LEU A 241 20.52 5.52 8.44
C LEU A 241 21.69 6.32 9.00
N GLU A 242 22.70 5.67 9.59
CA GLU A 242 23.90 6.34 10.11
C GLU A 242 24.58 7.19 9.01
N ILE A 243 24.82 6.60 7.83
CA ILE A 243 25.44 7.31 6.70
C ILE A 243 24.62 8.52 6.26
N ILE A 244 23.28 8.40 6.20
CA ILE A 244 22.40 9.50 5.85
C ILE A 244 22.51 10.62 6.90
N MET A 245 22.44 10.25 8.18
CA MET A 245 22.49 11.22 9.28
C MET A 245 23.86 11.91 9.40
N ASP A 246 24.96 11.20 9.19
CA ASP A 246 26.30 11.80 9.19
C ASP A 246 26.45 12.79 8.04
N SER A 247 25.88 12.47 6.87
CA SER A 247 25.95 13.34 5.70
C SER A 247 25.17 14.64 5.85
N ILE A 248 24.05 14.63 6.60
CA ILE A 248 23.19 15.81 6.73
C ILE A 248 23.64 16.75 7.87
N GLN A 249 24.34 16.25 8.88
CA GLN A 249 24.80 17.05 10.03
C GLN A 249 25.84 18.12 9.66
N CYS A 250 26.43 18.04 8.47
CA CYS A 250 27.46 18.96 8.00
C CYS A 250 26.90 20.25 7.37
N PHE A 251 25.59 20.35 7.13
CA PHE A 251 24.97 21.53 6.51
C PHE A 251 24.69 22.63 7.55
N ASP A 252 25.07 23.86 7.21
CA ASP A 252 24.87 25.08 8.00
C ASP A 252 23.80 26.02 7.41
N ASN A 253 23.24 25.67 6.24
CA ASN A 253 22.21 26.44 5.55
C ASN A 253 21.00 25.56 5.18
N GLU A 254 19.82 26.18 5.12
CA GLU A 254 18.53 25.48 4.96
C GLU A 254 18.31 24.92 3.55
N GLU A 255 18.81 25.60 2.53
CA GLU A 255 18.61 25.23 1.12
C GLU A 255 19.34 23.93 0.78
N ASP A 256 20.63 23.85 1.10
CA ASP A 256 21.43 22.65 0.85
C ASP A 256 20.92 21.46 1.68
N LEU A 257 20.50 21.71 2.93
CA LEU A 257 19.88 20.70 3.78
C LEU A 257 18.62 20.13 3.13
N ILE A 258 17.69 20.98 2.68
CA ILE A 258 16.46 20.52 2.00
C ILE A 258 16.79 19.73 0.74
N ASN A 259 17.74 20.20 -0.07
CA ASN A 259 18.12 19.53 -1.31
C ASN A 259 18.67 18.12 -1.06
N LYS A 260 19.57 18.00 -0.06
CA LYS A 260 20.09 16.72 0.38
C LYS A 260 18.99 15.82 0.94
N ALA A 261 18.18 16.35 1.85
CA ALA A 261 17.11 15.62 2.51
C ALA A 261 16.06 15.09 1.52
N THR A 262 15.72 15.88 0.50
CA THR A 262 14.82 15.48 -0.58
C THR A 262 15.41 14.36 -1.42
N THR A 263 16.71 14.44 -1.71
CA THR A 263 17.44 13.39 -2.45
C THR A 263 17.45 12.08 -1.67
N ASP A 264 17.77 12.12 -0.38
CA ASP A 264 17.82 10.93 0.47
C ASP A 264 16.45 10.26 0.58
N VAL A 265 15.38 11.03 0.87
CA VAL A 265 14.02 10.49 0.92
C VAL A 265 13.59 9.90 -0.43
N THR A 266 13.92 10.57 -1.55
CA THR A 266 13.60 10.06 -2.89
C THR A 266 14.32 8.74 -3.18
N GLN A 267 15.59 8.64 -2.79
CA GLN A 267 16.38 7.43 -2.97
C GLN A 267 15.82 6.28 -2.12
N LEU A 268 15.50 6.51 -0.84
CA LEU A 268 14.89 5.50 0.02
C LEU A 268 13.52 5.03 -0.50
N CYS A 269 12.72 5.94 -1.07
CA CYS A 269 11.46 5.56 -1.73
C CYS A 269 11.73 4.66 -2.95
N ALA A 270 12.72 4.98 -3.78
CA ALA A 270 13.08 4.15 -4.92
C ALA A 270 13.58 2.76 -4.49
N GLU A 271 14.40 2.69 -3.45
CA GLU A 271 14.87 1.43 -2.84
C GLU A 271 13.69 0.57 -2.35
N ASN A 272 12.71 1.17 -1.65
CA ASN A 272 11.48 0.48 -1.21
C ASN A 272 10.61 0.00 -2.38
N VAL A 273 10.41 0.83 -3.41
CA VAL A 273 9.64 0.46 -4.61
C VAL A 273 10.29 -0.73 -5.33
N ASN A 274 11.61 -0.72 -5.47
CA ASN A 274 12.34 -1.79 -6.13
C ASN A 274 12.23 -3.11 -5.37
N LEU A 275 12.41 -3.10 -4.05
CA LEU A 275 12.25 -4.29 -3.22
C LEU A 275 10.82 -4.83 -3.28
N TRP A 276 9.81 -3.95 -3.22
CA TRP A 276 8.41 -4.33 -3.36
C TRP A 276 8.11 -4.97 -4.72
N PHE A 277 8.66 -4.43 -5.80
CA PHE A 277 8.47 -5.00 -7.13
C PHE A 277 9.05 -6.41 -7.22
N GLN A 278 10.29 -6.61 -6.78
CA GLN A 278 10.92 -7.94 -6.72
C GLN A 278 10.13 -8.92 -5.84
N PHE A 279 9.66 -8.45 -4.68
CA PHE A 279 8.81 -9.23 -3.79
C PHE A 279 7.56 -9.71 -4.51
N VAL A 280 6.81 -8.81 -5.15
CA VAL A 280 5.57 -9.18 -5.86
C VAL A 280 5.85 -10.15 -7.00
N GLU A 281 6.89 -9.93 -7.80
CA GLU A 281 7.23 -10.82 -8.92
C GLU A 281 7.55 -12.25 -8.49
N VAL A 282 8.21 -12.42 -7.33
CA VAL A 282 8.67 -13.74 -6.86
C VAL A 282 7.65 -14.41 -5.94
N VAL A 283 6.95 -13.64 -5.11
CA VAL A 283 6.08 -14.16 -4.04
C VAL A 283 4.64 -14.32 -4.51
N ALA A 284 4.14 -13.44 -5.38
CA ALA A 284 2.74 -13.46 -5.75
C ALA A 284 2.34 -14.82 -6.37
N LEU A 285 1.29 -15.42 -5.82
CA LEU A 285 0.73 -16.70 -6.26
C LEU A 285 1.67 -17.92 -6.10
N ASP A 286 2.82 -17.80 -5.41
CA ASP A 286 3.64 -18.97 -5.08
C ASP A 286 2.89 -19.90 -4.12
N ARG A 287 2.79 -21.18 -4.49
CA ARG A 287 2.01 -22.18 -3.75
C ARG A 287 2.58 -22.47 -2.36
N SER A 288 3.89 -22.40 -2.18
CA SER A 288 4.53 -22.69 -0.91
C SER A 288 4.26 -21.57 0.09
N VAL A 289 4.33 -20.32 -0.38
CA VAL A 289 3.97 -19.14 0.43
C VAL A 289 2.49 -19.11 0.76
N LEU A 290 1.61 -19.37 -0.22
CA LEU A 290 0.18 -19.45 0.03
C LEU A 290 -0.14 -20.50 1.10
N HIS A 291 0.45 -21.70 0.99
CA HIS A 291 0.27 -22.75 1.98
C HIS A 291 0.73 -22.33 3.40
N LEU A 292 1.89 -21.67 3.50
CA LEU A 292 2.40 -21.13 4.76
C LEU A 292 1.40 -20.14 5.38
N LEU A 293 0.94 -19.16 4.60
CA LEU A 293 0.01 -18.14 5.08
C LEU A 293 -1.36 -18.72 5.47
N THR A 294 -1.86 -19.72 4.74
CA THR A 294 -3.08 -20.45 5.11
C THR A 294 -2.89 -21.16 6.45
N GLN A 295 -1.73 -21.77 6.70
CA GLN A 295 -1.42 -22.42 7.98
C GLN A 295 -1.31 -21.41 9.13
N GLU A 296 -0.69 -20.25 8.90
CA GLU A 296 -0.61 -19.16 9.89
C GLU A 296 -2.00 -18.61 10.25
N HIS A 297 -2.85 -18.40 9.25
CA HIS A 297 -4.24 -18.00 9.47
C HIS A 297 -5.02 -19.06 10.25
N HIS A 298 -4.91 -20.34 9.88
CA HIS A 298 -5.58 -21.43 10.60
C HIS A 298 -5.13 -21.48 12.07
N THR A 299 -3.83 -21.38 12.32
CA THR A 299 -3.26 -21.42 13.67
C THR A 299 -3.76 -20.24 14.52
N SER A 300 -3.75 -19.03 13.96
CA SER A 300 -4.25 -17.83 14.63
C SER A 300 -5.74 -17.96 15.01
N ARG A 301 -6.55 -18.62 14.17
CA ARG A 301 -7.97 -18.85 14.46
C ARG A 301 -8.26 -19.88 15.54
N VAL A 302 -7.37 -20.86 15.74
CA VAL A 302 -7.56 -21.93 16.73
C VAL A 302 -7.06 -21.50 18.12
N GLN A 303 -6.16 -20.51 18.17
CA GLN A 303 -5.63 -19.97 19.42
C GLN A 303 -6.52 -18.88 20.05
N HIS A 304 -7.54 -18.40 19.33
CA HIS A 304 -8.55 -17.44 19.78
C HIS A 304 -9.91 -18.12 19.96
#